data_AF-A0A8T7GNH5-F1
#
_entry.id   AF-A0A8T7GNH5-F1
#
_cell.length_a   1.000
_cell.length_b   1.000
_cell.length_c   1.000
_cell.angle_alpha   90.00
_cell.angle_beta   90.00
_cell.angle_gamma   90.00
#
_symmetry.space_group_name_H-M   'P 1'
#
loop_
_entity.id
_entity.type
_entity.pdbx_description
1 polymer ?
#
loop_
_entity_poly.entity_id
_entity_poly.type
_entity_poly.pdbx_seq_one_letter_code
_entity_poly.pdbx_strand_id
1 'polypeptide(L)' 'MIFSFITITTKAQFDDCDSSYPDICIPSPPPDLNCGDISDKRFIVIPPDPHGFDRDKDGIGCES' A
#
# COMPACT_ATOMS: atom_id res chain seq x y z
N MET A 1 -0.58 8.80 39.30
CA MET A 1 -0.56 7.31 39.30
C MET A 1 -0.71 6.90 37.84
N ILE A 2 0.25 6.37 37.11
CA ILE A 2 1.60 5.85 37.36
C ILE A 2 2.33 6.00 36.02
N PHE A 3 3.48 6.68 36.02
CA PHE A 3 4.43 6.59 34.91
C PHE A 3 5.18 5.27 35.07
N SER A 4 5.19 4.39 34.06
CA SER A 4 6.23 3.36 33.91
C SER A 4 6.10 2.58 32.59
N PHE A 5 7.14 2.76 31.75
CA PHE A 5 7.84 1.78 30.92
C PHE A 5 6.98 0.76 30.14
N ILE A 6 7.08 0.66 28.82
CA ILE A 6 8.19 -0.02 28.14
C ILE A 6 8.25 0.47 26.68
N THR A 7 9.40 1.00 26.25
CA THR A 7 9.76 1.08 24.83
C THR A 7 10.18 -0.31 24.35
N ILE A 8 9.34 -0.99 23.57
CA ILE A 8 9.80 -2.00 22.62
C ILE A 8 9.20 -1.59 21.26
N THR A 9 10.10 -1.27 20.34
CA THR A 9 9.85 -1.13 18.91
C THR A 9 9.09 -2.35 18.36
N THR A 10 8.64 -2.30 17.10
CA THR A 10 7.99 -3.40 16.33
C THR A 10 6.45 -3.36 16.25
N LYS A 11 5.88 -2.29 15.70
CA LYS A 11 4.93 -2.37 14.56
C LYS A 11 4.69 -0.99 13.91
N ALA A 12 5.75 -0.29 13.56
CA ALA A 12 5.71 0.37 12.27
C ALA A 12 5.98 -0.75 11.23
N GLN A 13 5.37 -0.67 10.05
CA GLN A 13 5.84 -1.29 8.80
C GLN A 13 5.08 -2.49 8.18
N PHE A 14 3.92 -2.96 8.66
CA PHE A 14 3.12 -3.95 7.88
C PHE A 14 1.63 -4.08 8.26
N ASP A 15 0.98 -3.00 8.72
CA ASP A 15 -0.48 -3.02 8.95
C ASP A 15 -1.24 -1.96 8.13
N ASP A 16 -0.51 -1.08 7.44
CA ASP A 16 -1.12 -0.06 6.59
C ASP A 16 -1.18 -0.48 5.13
N CYS A 17 -0.39 -1.49 4.72
CA CYS A 17 -0.34 -1.92 3.33
C CYS A 17 -1.67 -2.56 2.92
N ASP A 18 -2.26 -2.07 1.84
CA ASP A 18 -3.49 -2.59 1.27
C ASP A 18 -3.25 -3.96 0.64
N SER A 19 -4.15 -4.90 0.93
CA SER A 19 -4.05 -6.28 0.41
C SER A 19 -4.24 -6.36 -1.11
N SER A 20 -4.76 -5.30 -1.73
CA SER A 20 -4.86 -5.19 -3.18
C SER A 20 -3.50 -5.07 -3.89
N TYR A 21 -2.42 -4.78 -3.15
CA TYR A 21 -1.06 -4.63 -3.68
C TYR A 21 -0.09 -5.56 -2.93
N PRO A 22 -0.04 -6.86 -3.25
CA PRO A 22 0.76 -7.83 -2.50
C PRO A 22 2.28 -7.70 -2.71
N ASP A 23 2.73 -7.16 -3.85
CA ASP A 23 4.15 -7.02 -4.16
C ASP A 23 4.79 -5.79 -3.50
N ILE A 24 4.00 -4.75 -3.26
CA ILE A 24 4.48 -3.45 -2.78
C ILE A 24 3.57 -2.92 -1.68
N CYS A 25 4.17 -2.29 -0.65
CA CYS A 25 3.37 -1.72 0.41
C CYS A 25 2.81 -0.35 -0.01
N ILE A 26 1.53 -0.31 -0.35
CA ILE A 26 0.78 0.94 -0.61
C ILE A 26 -0.34 1.06 0.43
N PRO A 27 -0.47 2.19 1.14
CA PRO A 27 -1.53 2.37 2.12
C PRO A 27 -2.91 2.52 1.49
N SER A 28 -3.99 2.11 2.17
CA SER A 28 -5.36 2.39 1.71
C SER A 28 -5.64 3.90 1.66
N PRO A 29 -6.46 4.40 0.73
CA PRO A 29 -6.79 5.83 0.66
C PRO A 29 -7.63 6.31 1.86
N PRO A 30 -7.49 7.57 2.31
CA PRO A 30 -6.57 8.61 1.83
C PRO A 30 -5.18 8.55 2.52
N PRO A 31 -4.07 8.90 1.82
CA PRO A 31 -4.01 9.69 0.59
C PRO A 31 -4.32 8.90 -0.69
N ASP A 32 -4.79 9.59 -1.72
CA ASP A 32 -4.93 9.04 -3.08
C ASP A 32 -3.56 9.04 -3.75
N LEU A 33 -3.05 7.85 -4.09
CA LEU A 33 -1.75 7.67 -4.72
C LEU A 33 -1.94 7.28 -6.17
N ASN A 34 -1.18 7.87 -7.07
CA ASN A 34 -1.18 7.55 -8.49
C ASN A 34 0.17 6.94 -8.92
N CYS A 35 0.22 6.37 -10.11
CA CYS A 35 1.44 5.79 -10.70
C CYS A 35 2.61 6.79 -10.86
N GLY A 36 2.37 8.09 -10.71
CA GLY A 36 3.41 9.12 -10.69
C GLY A 36 3.96 9.43 -9.30
N ASP A 37 3.25 9.04 -8.23
CA ASP A 37 3.62 9.27 -6.84
C ASP A 37 4.53 8.15 -6.30
N ILE A 38 4.46 6.97 -6.92
CA ILE A 38 5.29 5.80 -6.60
C ILE A 38 6.32 5.54 -7.71
N SER A 39 7.48 5.01 -7.31
CA SER A 39 8.52 4.61 -8.27
C SER A 39 8.31 3.20 -8.81
N ASP A 40 7.51 2.38 -8.11
CA ASP A 40 7.19 1.01 -8.50
C ASP A 40 6.26 0.96 -9.72
N LYS A 41 6.54 0.01 -10.62
CA LYS A 41 5.86 -0.19 -11.90
C LYS A 41 5.65 -1.68 -12.13
N ARG A 42 4.59 -2.04 -12.87
CA ARG A 42 4.28 -3.44 -13.23
C ARG A 42 4.20 -4.37 -12.02
N PHE A 43 3.53 -3.94 -10.97
CA PHE A 43 3.26 -4.77 -9.78
C PHE A 43 1.89 -5.44 -9.89
N ILE A 44 1.70 -6.55 -9.18
CA ILE A 44 0.41 -7.25 -9.17
C ILE A 44 -0.63 -6.39 -8.47
N VAL A 45 -1.80 -6.30 -9.08
CA VAL A 45 -3.00 -5.66 -8.52
C VAL A 45 -4.10 -6.70 -8.36
N ILE A 46 -4.63 -6.80 -7.15
CA ILE A 46 -5.76 -7.66 -6.81
C ILE A 46 -7.00 -6.78 -6.60
N PRO A 47 -8.13 -7.07 -7.29
CA PRO A 47 -9.38 -6.36 -7.05
C PRO A 47 -9.93 -6.57 -5.63
N PRO A 48 -10.58 -5.55 -5.01
CA PRO A 48 -10.87 -4.24 -5.57
C PRO A 48 -9.65 -3.31 -5.49
N ASP A 49 -9.30 -2.67 -6.60
CA ASP A 49 -8.15 -1.75 -6.71
C ASP A 49 -8.54 -0.35 -6.22
N PRO A 50 -8.23 0.05 -4.97
CA PRO A 50 -8.82 1.25 -4.37
C PRO A 50 -8.20 2.55 -4.92
N HIS A 51 -6.94 2.51 -5.35
CA HIS A 51 -6.25 3.63 -6.02
C HIS A 51 -6.42 3.63 -7.55
N GLY A 52 -6.86 2.51 -8.15
CA GLY A 52 -7.08 2.45 -9.59
C GLY A 52 -5.77 2.42 -10.40
N PHE A 53 -4.74 1.74 -9.90
CA PHE A 53 -3.47 1.55 -10.60
C PHE A 53 -3.57 0.65 -11.84
N ASP A 54 -4.54 -0.27 -11.86
CA ASP A 54 -4.84 -1.19 -12.95
C ASP A 54 -6.17 -0.79 -13.63
N ARG A 55 -6.06 0.06 -14.64
CA ARG A 55 -7.22 0.66 -15.32
C ARG A 55 -7.86 -0.27 -16.34
N ASP A 56 -7.06 -1.12 -16.97
CA ASP A 56 -7.45 -2.09 -17.98
C ASP A 56 -7.81 -3.47 -17.40
N LYS A 57 -7.53 -3.68 -16.11
CA LYS A 57 -7.96 -4.82 -15.29
C LYS A 57 -7.31 -6.13 -15.71
N ASP A 58 -6.06 -6.07 -16.12
CA ASP A 58 -5.28 -7.24 -16.51
C ASP A 58 -4.53 -7.88 -15.30
N GLY A 59 -4.61 -7.24 -14.13
CA GLY A 59 -3.95 -7.64 -12.89
C GLY A 59 -2.59 -7.01 -12.67
N ILE A 60 -2.16 -6.06 -13.52
CA ILE A 60 -0.87 -5.39 -13.45
C ILE A 60 -1.05 -3.87 -13.33
N GLY A 61 -0.59 -3.31 -12.22
CA GLY A 61 -0.66 -1.88 -11.93
C GLY A 61 0.50 -1.09 -12.55
N CYS A 62 0.21 0.13 -12.99
CA CYS A 62 1.20 1.12 -13.40
C CYS A 62 2.22 0.60 -14.43
N GLU A 63 1.73 0.09 -15.56
CA GLU A 63 2.59 -0.40 -16.64
C GLU A 63 3.29 0.70 -17.46
N SER A 64 2.80 1.95 -17.33
CA SER A 64 3.22 3.13 -18.10
C SER A 64 3.79 4.26 -17.24
#